data_AF-A0A7S1TU41-F1
#
_entry.id   AF-A0A7S1TU41-F1
#
_cell.length_a   1.000
_cell.length_b   1.000
_cell.length_c   1.000
_cell.angle_alpha   90.00
_cell.angle_beta   90.00
_cell.angle_gamma   90.00
#
_symmetry.space_group_name_H-M   'P 1'
#
loop_
_entity.id
_entity.type
_entity.pdbx_description
1 polymer ?
#
loop_
_entity_poly.entity_id
_entity_poly.type
_entity_poly.pdbx_seq_one_letter_code
_entity_poly.pdbx_strand_id
1 'polypeptide(L)'
;LDDDVPEQLDDDVPEQLDDDVPETPPRGGRVDEIRREICAPETPLGTADIPLPPGSPVVSSPAHAEVFDEEYLRAQGLLGTPMALLQGLGAGDSQLLLNVLPAGLAEGAFEELLEECDWSEMGHKGGPVPRRIAIQGTVKGGAEPLYRHPADEQPALRSWSATVRRIKEAVEAALGDGASFNHALVQHYRDGHDHIGEHADKTLDVARGSFIINVSVGAARTLVLRGKKFNGPLAREAPNFRVSANNSPLFTADRRATQRVCLPHNSVFILGWETNKLYTHAIKPDKRSRDLKTPAEKAFGGERISLTFRSVATFRRRRDGTLYGQGAKDKGFPFVPKPGVLDGAGSESSFGSGLGTPGRNSPGLGQSWVHLSPSSLDDEEAEALDMLQAFSVENRRGDFAWDKNYGGGFNTVNFRILNDEEHRGRDLNRSRSPTPSRR
;
A
#
# COMPACT_ATOMS: atom_id res chain seq x y z
N LEU A 1 53.45 33.06 55.32
CA LEU A 1 54.61 32.50 54.58
C LEU A 1 54.13 32.34 53.14
N ASP A 2 53.63 33.42 52.53
CA ASP A 2 54.39 34.59 52.02
C ASP A 2 55.26 34.10 50.87
N ASP A 3 54.79 34.32 49.63
CA ASP A 3 55.06 35.50 48.78
C ASP A 3 56.25 35.20 47.87
N ASP A 4 56.05 35.32 46.56
CA ASP A 4 56.89 36.20 45.72
C ASP A 4 56.37 36.25 44.26
N VAL A 5 56.17 37.49 43.81
CA VAL A 5 55.95 37.98 42.43
C VAL A 5 57.32 38.47 41.90
N PRO A 6 57.54 38.72 40.58
CA PRO A 6 57.22 40.02 39.93
C PRO A 6 56.69 39.88 38.46
N GLU A 7 55.79 40.72 37.94
CA GLU A 7 56.01 42.03 37.22
C GLU A 7 57.09 41.97 36.10
N GLN A 8 56.97 42.50 34.87
CA GLN A 8 56.13 43.57 34.28
C GLN A 8 56.46 43.71 32.75
N LEU A 9 55.64 44.51 32.03
CA LEU A 9 55.92 45.37 30.83
C LEU A 9 55.20 45.07 29.48
N ASP A 10 54.54 46.15 29.04
CA ASP A 10 53.81 46.46 27.81
C ASP A 10 54.71 46.76 26.60
N ASP A 11 54.17 46.68 25.37
CA ASP A 11 54.02 47.85 24.46
C ASP A 11 53.46 47.47 23.06
N ASP A 12 52.54 48.34 22.60
CA ASP A 12 52.25 48.84 21.24
C ASP A 12 51.36 48.13 20.18
N VAL A 13 50.57 49.02 19.56
CA VAL A 13 49.39 49.01 18.64
C VAL A 13 49.90 49.18 17.18
N PRO A 14 49.23 48.79 16.05
CA PRO A 14 48.07 49.52 15.52
C PRO A 14 47.02 48.86 14.58
N GLU A 15 46.00 49.69 14.38
CA GLU A 15 44.77 49.74 13.56
C GLU A 15 44.63 48.98 12.22
N GLN A 16 43.37 48.55 12.03
CA GLN A 16 42.48 48.56 10.85
C GLN A 16 42.97 48.05 9.48
N LEU A 17 42.16 47.14 8.89
CA LEU A 17 41.70 47.21 7.50
C LEU A 17 40.45 46.33 7.32
N ASP A 18 39.41 46.93 6.76
CA ASP A 18 38.16 46.33 6.32
C ASP A 18 38.38 45.31 5.18
N ASP A 19 37.62 44.22 5.19
CA ASP A 19 37.28 43.48 3.96
C ASP A 19 35.86 42.90 4.09
N ASP A 20 34.97 43.41 3.23
CA ASP A 20 33.62 42.94 2.97
C ASP A 20 33.62 41.46 2.53
N VAL A 21 32.90 40.61 3.29
CA VAL A 21 32.48 39.28 2.84
C VAL A 21 30.96 39.21 2.91
N PRO A 22 30.26 38.89 1.80
CA PRO A 22 28.80 38.87 1.81
C PRO A 22 28.29 37.70 2.68
N GLU A 23 27.43 38.02 3.65
CA GLU A 23 26.71 37.04 4.46
C GLU A 23 25.97 36.03 3.57
N THR A 24 26.44 34.78 3.56
CA THR A 24 25.61 33.66 3.11
C THR A 24 24.45 33.47 4.08
N PRO A 25 23.19 33.35 3.63
CA PRO A 25 22.07 33.11 4.52
C PRO A 25 22.20 31.75 5.21
N PRO A 26 21.70 31.57 6.44
CA PRO A 26 21.83 30.33 7.17
C PRO A 26 21.17 29.18 6.40
N ARG A 27 21.85 28.03 6.37
CA ARG A 27 21.39 26.74 5.80
C ARG A 27 20.20 26.13 6.57
N GLY A 28 19.19 26.93 6.93
CA GLY A 28 17.95 26.48 7.58
C GLY A 28 16.78 26.29 6.61
N GLY A 29 16.75 27.00 5.48
CA GLY A 29 15.57 27.06 4.62
C GLY A 29 15.14 25.72 4.01
N ARG A 30 16.09 24.89 3.56
CA ARG A 30 15.78 23.67 2.81
C ARG A 30 15.26 22.53 3.69
N VAL A 31 15.59 22.52 4.98
CA VAL A 31 15.11 21.49 5.93
C VAL A 31 13.70 21.82 6.42
N ASP A 32 13.38 23.10 6.61
CA ASP A 32 12.04 23.55 6.97
C ASP A 32 11.06 23.52 5.77
N GLU A 33 11.57 23.70 4.54
CA GLU A 33 10.79 23.53 3.31
C GLU A 33 10.48 22.05 3.04
N ILE A 34 11.44 21.14 3.27
CA ILE A 34 11.21 19.68 3.26
C ILE A 34 10.27 19.26 4.42
N ARG A 35 10.35 19.89 5.61
CA ARG A 35 9.36 19.68 6.68
C ARG A 35 7.96 20.07 6.25
N ARG A 36 7.78 21.16 5.49
CA ARG A 36 6.47 21.58 4.96
C ARG A 36 5.99 20.73 3.79
N GLU A 37 6.88 20.21 2.95
CA GLU A 37 6.50 19.29 1.85
C GLU A 37 6.23 17.85 2.32
N ILE A 38 6.93 17.38 3.36
CA ILE A 38 6.69 16.04 3.95
C ILE A 38 5.53 16.07 4.96
N CYS A 39 5.26 17.20 5.60
CA CYS A 39 4.18 17.39 6.59
C CYS A 39 3.13 18.44 6.18
N ALA A 40 2.89 18.68 4.88
CA ALA A 40 1.58 19.20 4.51
C ALA A 40 0.58 18.09 4.87
N PRO A 41 -0.32 18.31 5.86
CA PRO A 41 -1.29 17.30 6.18
C PRO A 41 -2.28 17.28 5.01
N GLU A 42 -2.18 16.29 4.14
CA GLU A 42 -3.42 15.56 3.93
C GLU A 42 -3.77 15.05 5.31
N THR A 43 -4.81 15.65 5.91
CA THR A 43 -5.30 15.29 7.24
C THR A 43 -5.19 13.77 7.36
N PRO A 44 -4.36 13.22 8.28
CA PRO A 44 -4.16 11.79 8.36
C PRO A 44 -5.56 11.18 8.41
N LEU A 45 -5.87 10.38 7.39
CA LEU A 45 -7.16 9.71 7.31
C LEU A 45 -7.29 8.95 8.63
N GLY A 46 -8.22 9.41 9.46
CA GLY A 46 -8.39 8.88 10.80
C GLY A 46 -8.70 7.38 10.75
N THR A 47 -8.70 6.76 11.91
CA THR A 47 -9.34 5.46 12.06
C THR A 47 -10.76 5.52 11.50
N ALA A 48 -11.18 4.49 10.75
CA ALA A 48 -12.58 4.35 10.37
C ALA A 48 -13.48 4.47 11.62
N ASP A 49 -14.41 5.42 11.62
CA ASP A 49 -15.44 5.53 12.66
C ASP A 49 -16.54 4.51 12.35
N ILE A 50 -16.42 3.33 12.96
CA ILE A 50 -17.34 2.21 12.73
C ILE A 50 -18.59 2.40 13.60
N PRO A 51 -19.81 2.43 13.03
CA PRO A 51 -21.06 2.55 13.78
C PRO A 51 -21.39 1.23 14.48
N LEU A 52 -20.76 0.98 15.63
CA LEU A 52 -20.95 -0.25 16.38
C LEU A 52 -22.30 -0.27 17.12
N PRO A 53 -22.96 -1.44 17.22
CA PRO A 53 -24.11 -1.61 18.10
C PRO A 53 -23.79 -1.24 19.56
N PRO A 54 -24.78 -0.73 20.33
CA PRO A 54 -24.59 -0.46 21.75
C PRO A 54 -24.10 -1.70 22.51
N GLY A 55 -23.03 -1.53 23.30
CA GLY A 55 -22.43 -2.62 24.08
C GLY A 55 -21.43 -3.50 23.34
N SER A 56 -21.18 -3.25 22.05
CA SER A 56 -20.08 -3.89 21.32
C SER A 56 -18.73 -3.55 21.97
N PRO A 57 -17.89 -4.56 22.28
CA PRO A 57 -16.56 -4.31 22.86
C PRO A 57 -15.66 -3.55 21.89
N VAL A 58 -14.97 -2.52 22.40
CA VAL A 58 -13.92 -1.79 21.68
C VAL A 58 -12.65 -1.85 22.50
N VAL A 59 -11.61 -2.44 21.94
CA VAL A 59 -10.31 -2.62 22.59
C VAL A 59 -9.26 -1.92 21.76
N SER A 60 -8.46 -1.08 22.41
CA SER A 60 -7.33 -0.42 21.76
C SER A 60 -6.07 -1.29 21.91
N SER A 61 -5.37 -1.49 20.80
CA SER A 61 -4.09 -2.19 20.77
C SER A 61 -3.08 -1.52 21.71
N PRO A 62 -2.43 -2.26 22.62
CA PRO A 62 -1.34 -1.72 23.44
C PRO A 62 -0.15 -1.30 22.56
N ALA A 63 0.52 -0.20 22.90
CA ALA A 63 1.59 0.40 22.09
C ALA A 63 2.80 -0.53 21.81
N HIS A 64 2.98 -1.58 22.61
CA HIS A 64 4.10 -2.53 22.49
C HIS A 64 3.63 -3.96 22.19
N ALA A 65 2.34 -4.19 21.98
CA ALA A 65 1.84 -5.51 21.65
C ALA A 65 2.21 -5.89 20.20
N GLU A 66 2.88 -7.03 20.06
CA GLU A 66 3.29 -7.59 18.76
C GLU A 66 2.43 -8.77 18.32
N VAL A 67 1.61 -9.34 19.20
CA VAL A 67 0.83 -10.55 18.96
C VAL A 67 -0.60 -10.36 19.44
N PHE A 68 -1.55 -10.58 18.54
CA PHE A 68 -2.99 -10.51 18.74
C PHE A 68 -3.59 -11.83 18.23
N ASP A 69 -3.27 -12.92 18.93
CA ASP A 69 -3.73 -14.27 18.59
C ASP A 69 -5.12 -14.59 19.18
N GLU A 70 -5.62 -15.81 18.98
CA GLU A 70 -6.93 -16.21 19.53
C GLU A 70 -6.99 -16.14 21.06
N GLU A 71 -5.87 -16.34 21.76
CA GLU A 71 -5.82 -16.24 23.21
C GLU A 71 -5.99 -14.78 23.66
N TYR A 72 -5.25 -13.86 23.03
CA TYR A 72 -5.41 -12.43 23.26
C TYR A 72 -6.85 -11.97 22.98
N LEU A 73 -7.39 -12.30 21.80
CA LEU A 73 -8.74 -11.87 21.41
C LEU A 73 -9.81 -12.42 22.37
N ARG A 74 -9.64 -13.66 22.88
CA ARG A 74 -10.54 -14.24 23.88
C ARG A 74 -10.43 -13.53 25.23
N ALA A 75 -9.21 -13.28 25.70
CA ALA A 75 -8.97 -12.60 26.97
C ALA A 75 -9.55 -11.17 26.99
N GLN A 76 -9.64 -10.53 25.82
CA GLN A 76 -10.25 -9.22 25.64
C GLN A 76 -11.77 -9.26 25.38
N GLY A 77 -12.41 -10.45 25.42
CA GLY A 77 -13.85 -10.59 25.19
C GLY A 77 -14.30 -10.34 23.74
N LEU A 78 -13.37 -10.38 22.79
CA LEU A 78 -13.63 -10.04 21.39
C LEU A 78 -14.11 -11.25 20.56
N LEU A 79 -13.62 -12.46 20.86
CA LEU A 79 -14.06 -13.68 20.15
C LEU A 79 -15.49 -14.07 20.54
N GLY A 80 -16.28 -14.46 19.55
CA GLY A 80 -17.69 -14.84 19.73
C GLY A 80 -18.66 -13.68 19.96
N THR A 81 -18.18 -12.45 20.13
CA THR A 81 -19.02 -11.26 20.30
C THR A 81 -19.31 -10.59 18.95
N PRO A 82 -20.58 -10.42 18.55
CA PRO A 82 -20.94 -9.71 17.32
C PRO A 82 -20.36 -8.29 17.27
N MET A 83 -19.80 -7.91 16.14
CA MET A 83 -19.29 -6.55 15.89
C MET A 83 -18.29 -6.08 16.97
N ALA A 84 -17.40 -6.95 17.43
CA ALA A 84 -16.35 -6.59 18.39
C ALA A 84 -15.12 -6.01 17.67
N LEU A 85 -14.56 -4.92 18.21
CA LEU A 85 -13.55 -4.12 17.53
C LEU A 85 -12.22 -4.11 18.29
N LEU A 86 -11.14 -4.47 17.59
CA LEU A 86 -9.76 -4.16 17.99
C LEU A 86 -9.21 -3.04 17.10
N GLN A 87 -8.86 -1.91 17.68
CA GLN A 87 -8.38 -0.71 16.96
C GLN A 87 -6.93 -0.37 17.31
N GLY A 88 -6.32 0.55 16.54
CA GLY A 88 -4.96 1.02 16.81
C GLY A 88 -3.86 0.08 16.30
N LEU A 89 -4.16 -0.76 15.31
CA LEU A 89 -3.19 -1.66 14.68
C LEU A 89 -2.32 -0.91 13.67
N GLY A 90 -1.15 -1.46 13.38
CA GLY A 90 -0.19 -0.90 12.42
C GLY A 90 0.32 0.47 12.85
N ALA A 91 0.10 1.46 11.98
CA ALA A 91 0.43 2.86 12.24
C ALA A 91 -0.55 3.55 13.21
N GLY A 92 -1.62 2.86 13.61
CA GLY A 92 -2.70 3.34 14.48
C GLY A 92 -4.04 3.50 13.76
N ASP A 93 -4.05 3.45 12.43
CA ASP A 93 -5.24 3.64 11.57
C ASP A 93 -5.87 2.33 11.08
N SER A 94 -5.31 1.17 11.44
CA SER A 94 -5.87 -0.14 11.07
C SER A 94 -6.64 -0.78 12.21
N GLN A 95 -7.63 -1.61 11.86
CA GLN A 95 -8.57 -2.20 12.81
C GLN A 95 -8.94 -3.64 12.42
N LEU A 96 -9.38 -4.44 13.39
CA LEU A 96 -9.94 -5.76 13.22
C LEU A 96 -11.33 -5.80 13.82
N LEU A 97 -12.34 -5.97 12.96
CA LEU A 97 -13.74 -6.14 13.34
C LEU A 97 -14.11 -7.62 13.25
N LEU A 98 -14.74 -8.16 14.28
CA LEU A 98 -15.06 -9.58 14.41
C LEU A 98 -16.56 -9.84 14.35
N ASN A 99 -16.92 -11.01 13.82
CA ASN A 99 -18.30 -11.51 13.73
C ASN A 99 -19.21 -10.53 12.98
N VAL A 100 -18.77 -10.10 11.79
CA VAL A 100 -19.40 -9.03 11.01
C VAL A 100 -20.59 -9.54 10.19
N LEU A 101 -20.44 -10.71 9.59
CA LEU A 101 -21.47 -11.33 8.78
C LEU A 101 -22.58 -11.89 9.68
N PRO A 102 -23.86 -11.71 9.31
CA PRO A 102 -24.98 -12.38 9.97
C PRO A 102 -24.79 -13.90 10.00
N ALA A 103 -25.25 -14.56 11.06
CA ALA A 103 -25.00 -15.99 11.29
C ALA A 103 -25.36 -16.88 10.08
N GLY A 104 -26.54 -16.67 9.47
CA GLY A 104 -26.95 -17.45 8.30
C GLY A 104 -26.12 -17.21 7.04
N LEU A 105 -25.48 -16.03 6.91
CA LEU A 105 -24.50 -15.80 5.84
C LEU A 105 -23.16 -16.43 6.18
N ALA A 106 -22.68 -16.28 7.42
CA ALA A 106 -21.40 -16.81 7.86
C ALA A 106 -21.31 -18.34 7.76
N GLU A 107 -22.41 -19.04 8.08
CA GLU A 107 -22.48 -20.50 8.10
C GLU A 107 -22.25 -21.16 6.73
N GLY A 108 -22.81 -20.58 5.66
CA GLY A 108 -22.68 -21.12 4.29
C GLY A 108 -21.67 -20.39 3.40
N ALA A 109 -21.14 -19.24 3.84
CA ALA A 109 -20.33 -18.39 2.97
C ALA A 109 -19.08 -19.09 2.41
N PHE A 110 -18.46 -20.01 3.15
CA PHE A 110 -17.23 -20.66 2.67
C PHE A 110 -17.51 -21.54 1.45
N GLU A 111 -18.47 -22.45 1.56
CA GLU A 111 -18.87 -23.39 0.53
C GLU A 111 -19.45 -22.66 -0.68
N GLU A 112 -20.33 -21.69 -0.45
CA GLU A 112 -20.94 -20.88 -1.51
C GLU A 112 -19.89 -20.06 -2.28
N LEU A 113 -18.91 -19.45 -1.61
CA LEU A 113 -17.82 -18.74 -2.29
C LEU A 113 -16.95 -19.70 -3.11
N LEU A 114 -16.67 -20.89 -2.56
CA LEU A 114 -15.86 -21.90 -3.24
C LEU A 114 -16.54 -22.40 -4.52
N GLU A 115 -17.86 -22.53 -4.52
CA GLU A 115 -18.66 -22.93 -5.69
C GLU A 115 -18.87 -21.79 -6.69
N GLU A 116 -19.19 -20.59 -6.22
CA GLU A 116 -19.61 -19.46 -7.07
C GLU A 116 -18.45 -18.74 -7.79
N CYS A 117 -17.23 -18.78 -7.22
CA CYS A 117 -16.11 -18.01 -7.76
C CYS A 117 -15.44 -18.72 -8.96
N ASP A 118 -15.21 -17.96 -10.03
CA ASP A 118 -14.46 -18.39 -11.22
C ASP A 118 -12.95 -18.42 -10.92
N TRP A 119 -12.51 -19.48 -10.24
CA TRP A 119 -11.13 -19.61 -9.76
C TRP A 119 -10.12 -19.77 -10.90
N SER A 120 -9.11 -18.90 -10.90
CA SER A 120 -7.95 -18.96 -11.77
C SER A 120 -6.70 -19.30 -10.97
N GLU A 121 -5.79 -20.07 -11.59
CA GLU A 121 -4.43 -20.24 -11.10
C GLU A 121 -3.53 -19.31 -11.92
N MET A 122 -2.92 -18.31 -11.25
CA MET A 122 -1.99 -17.39 -11.91
C MET A 122 -0.54 -17.89 -11.79
N GLY A 123 0.30 -17.62 -12.79
CA GLY A 123 1.75 -17.76 -12.70
C GLY A 123 2.45 -16.44 -12.33
N HIS A 124 3.59 -16.52 -11.63
CA HIS A 124 4.57 -15.44 -11.50
C HIS A 124 5.97 -15.96 -11.87
N LYS A 125 6.97 -15.07 -11.99
CA LYS A 125 8.39 -15.38 -12.33
C LYS A 125 9.07 -16.45 -11.46
N GLY A 126 8.42 -16.97 -10.41
CA GLY A 126 8.89 -18.05 -9.53
C GLY A 126 7.99 -19.30 -9.49
N GLY A 127 7.03 -19.45 -10.40
CA GLY A 127 6.08 -20.57 -10.45
C GLY A 127 4.62 -20.17 -10.22
N PRO A 128 3.68 -21.13 -10.12
CA PRO A 128 2.28 -20.84 -9.84
C PRO A 128 2.15 -20.09 -8.52
N VAL A 129 1.27 -19.10 -8.50
CA VAL A 129 0.85 -18.41 -7.28
C VAL A 129 0.25 -19.46 -6.36
N PRO A 130 0.75 -19.59 -5.10
CA PRO A 130 0.31 -20.64 -4.19
C PRO A 130 -1.00 -20.22 -3.52
N ARG A 131 -2.05 -20.06 -4.34
CA ARG A 131 -3.45 -19.78 -4.02
C ARG A 131 -4.23 -19.61 -5.33
N ARG A 132 -5.51 -19.99 -5.32
CA ARG A 132 -6.44 -19.67 -6.42
C ARG A 132 -6.97 -18.27 -6.23
N ILE A 133 -7.25 -17.56 -7.33
CA ILE A 133 -7.78 -16.21 -7.26
C ILE A 133 -8.95 -15.99 -8.21
N ALA A 134 -9.83 -15.06 -7.86
CA ALA A 134 -10.88 -14.54 -8.73
C ALA A 134 -11.00 -13.02 -8.53
N ILE A 135 -11.45 -12.30 -9.55
CA ILE A 135 -11.67 -10.86 -9.48
C ILE A 135 -13.13 -10.58 -9.82
N GLN A 136 -13.80 -9.84 -8.94
CA GLN A 136 -15.19 -9.44 -9.14
C GLN A 136 -15.36 -7.93 -8.93
N GLY A 137 -16.32 -7.32 -9.61
CA GLY A 137 -16.54 -5.88 -9.52
C GLY A 137 -17.82 -5.37 -10.17
N THR A 138 -18.06 -4.08 -10.00
CA THR A 138 -19.18 -3.36 -10.61
C THR A 138 -18.74 -2.72 -11.92
N VAL A 139 -19.34 -3.11 -13.04
CA VAL A 139 -19.21 -2.41 -14.32
C VAL A 139 -20.33 -1.37 -14.41
N LYS A 140 -19.98 -0.09 -14.62
CA LYS A 140 -20.96 1.00 -14.72
C LYS A 140 -20.71 1.81 -15.99
N GLY A 141 -21.74 2.04 -16.79
CA GLY A 141 -21.63 2.85 -18.02
C GLY A 141 -20.64 2.30 -19.05
N GLY A 142 -20.43 0.98 -19.08
CA GLY A 142 -19.47 0.34 -19.98
C GLY A 142 -18.00 0.49 -19.56
N ALA A 143 -17.74 1.00 -18.36
CA ALA A 143 -16.41 1.06 -17.77
C ALA A 143 -16.32 0.16 -16.54
N GLU A 144 -15.16 -0.47 -16.39
CA GLU A 144 -14.87 -1.38 -15.29
C GLU A 144 -13.72 -0.86 -14.43
N PRO A 145 -13.75 -1.10 -13.10
CA PRO A 145 -12.66 -0.73 -12.22
C PRO A 145 -11.42 -1.55 -12.56
N LEU A 146 -10.28 -0.88 -12.61
CA LEU A 146 -8.97 -1.47 -12.87
C LEU A 146 -8.06 -1.28 -11.66
N TYR A 147 -7.62 -2.39 -11.06
CA TYR A 147 -6.59 -2.39 -10.02
C TYR A 147 -5.30 -2.98 -10.57
N ARG A 148 -4.25 -2.17 -10.71
CA ARG A 148 -2.94 -2.61 -11.22
C ARG A 148 -2.01 -2.97 -10.07
N HIS A 149 -1.33 -4.09 -10.25
CA HIS A 149 -0.26 -4.55 -9.38
C HIS A 149 0.81 -5.26 -10.22
N PRO A 150 2.05 -5.45 -9.72
CA PRO A 150 3.12 -6.07 -10.49
C PRO A 150 2.80 -7.56 -10.72
N ALA A 151 2.17 -7.88 -11.84
CA ALA A 151 1.85 -9.23 -12.30
C ALA A 151 1.77 -9.24 -13.82
N ASP A 152 2.28 -10.30 -14.46
CA ASP A 152 2.29 -10.39 -15.92
C ASP A 152 0.86 -10.39 -16.50
N GLU A 153 -0.08 -11.06 -15.80
CA GLU A 153 -1.49 -11.19 -16.17
C GLU A 153 -2.39 -11.23 -14.93
N GLN A 154 -3.65 -10.82 -15.11
CA GLN A 154 -4.71 -10.93 -14.10
C GLN A 154 -5.97 -11.55 -14.72
N PRO A 155 -6.78 -12.30 -13.95
CA PRO A 155 -8.07 -12.80 -14.39
C PRO A 155 -8.99 -11.65 -14.83
N ALA A 156 -9.93 -11.97 -15.71
CA ALA A 156 -10.95 -11.00 -16.12
C ALA A 156 -11.83 -10.61 -14.93
N LEU A 157 -12.22 -9.32 -14.87
CA LEU A 157 -13.21 -8.84 -13.92
C LEU A 157 -14.58 -9.49 -14.20
N ARG A 158 -15.07 -10.27 -13.25
CA ARG A 158 -16.43 -10.84 -13.28
C ARG A 158 -17.42 -9.95 -12.53
N SER A 159 -18.71 -10.16 -12.77
CA SER A 159 -19.74 -9.52 -11.95
C SER A 159 -19.78 -10.15 -10.56
N TRP A 160 -20.33 -9.43 -9.58
CA TRP A 160 -20.53 -9.95 -8.23
C TRP A 160 -21.39 -11.21 -8.22
N SER A 161 -20.83 -12.31 -7.70
CA SER A 161 -21.60 -13.50 -7.36
C SER A 161 -22.57 -13.21 -6.21
N ALA A 162 -23.53 -14.11 -5.97
CA ALA A 162 -24.56 -13.87 -4.96
C ALA A 162 -23.97 -13.69 -3.56
N THR A 163 -23.01 -14.52 -3.21
CA THR A 163 -22.39 -14.55 -1.88
C THR A 163 -21.39 -13.41 -1.70
N VAL A 164 -20.57 -13.10 -2.72
CA VAL A 164 -19.67 -11.92 -2.67
C VAL A 164 -20.47 -10.63 -2.50
N ARG A 165 -21.61 -10.49 -3.18
CA ARG A 165 -22.47 -9.31 -3.05
C ARG A 165 -23.06 -9.17 -1.65
N ARG A 166 -23.60 -10.25 -1.06
CA ARG A 166 -24.14 -10.24 0.31
C ARG A 166 -23.07 -9.90 1.35
N ILE A 167 -21.86 -10.45 1.20
CA ILE A 167 -20.72 -10.12 2.06
C ILE A 167 -20.35 -8.64 1.91
N LYS A 168 -20.24 -8.15 0.66
CA LYS A 168 -19.96 -6.74 0.38
C LYS A 168 -20.98 -5.83 1.06
N GLU A 169 -22.28 -6.09 0.88
CA GLU A 169 -23.37 -5.29 1.47
C GLU A 169 -23.34 -5.34 3.00
N ALA A 170 -23.08 -6.50 3.61
CA ALA A 170 -22.95 -6.62 5.07
C ALA A 170 -21.77 -5.82 5.62
N VAL A 171 -20.64 -5.82 4.91
CA VAL A 171 -19.44 -5.08 5.30
C VAL A 171 -19.60 -3.58 5.08
N GLU A 172 -20.23 -3.15 3.99
CA GLU A 172 -20.58 -1.74 3.78
C GLU A 172 -21.51 -1.24 4.89
N ALA A 173 -22.54 -2.01 5.24
CA ALA A 173 -23.43 -1.67 6.35
C ALA A 173 -22.69 -1.60 7.70
N ALA A 174 -21.77 -2.53 7.95
CA ALA A 174 -20.97 -2.55 9.17
C ALA A 174 -20.03 -1.34 9.29
N LEU A 175 -19.49 -0.85 8.18
CA LEU A 175 -18.60 0.31 8.14
C LEU A 175 -19.34 1.66 8.12
N GLY A 176 -20.65 1.66 7.88
CA GLY A 176 -21.49 2.84 7.93
C GLY A 176 -21.59 3.62 6.62
N ASP A 177 -22.21 4.79 6.72
CA ASP A 177 -22.51 5.65 5.58
C ASP A 177 -21.24 6.09 4.85
N GLY A 178 -21.21 5.86 3.53
CA GLY A 178 -20.08 6.21 2.65
C GLY A 178 -19.15 5.05 2.31
N ALA A 179 -19.22 3.93 3.04
CA ALA A 179 -18.52 2.71 2.63
C ALA A 179 -19.14 2.17 1.32
N SER A 180 -18.33 2.12 0.26
CA SER A 180 -18.74 1.50 -0.99
C SER A 180 -17.56 0.92 -1.76
N PHE A 181 -17.69 -0.34 -2.15
CA PHE A 181 -16.67 -1.06 -2.89
C PHE A 181 -17.14 -1.37 -4.31
N ASN A 182 -16.26 -1.21 -5.28
CA ASN A 182 -16.56 -1.54 -6.67
C ASN A 182 -15.69 -2.67 -7.23
N HIS A 183 -14.72 -3.16 -6.44
CA HIS A 183 -13.78 -4.19 -6.85
C HIS A 183 -13.40 -5.09 -5.66
N ALA A 184 -13.27 -6.40 -5.91
CA ALA A 184 -12.71 -7.35 -4.96
C ALA A 184 -11.72 -8.31 -5.63
N LEU A 185 -10.61 -8.56 -4.93
CA LEU A 185 -9.77 -9.73 -5.18
C LEU A 185 -10.17 -10.82 -4.20
N VAL A 186 -10.65 -11.95 -4.71
CA VAL A 186 -10.98 -13.14 -3.93
C VAL A 186 -9.81 -14.13 -4.01
N GLN A 187 -9.36 -14.65 -2.88
CA GLN A 187 -8.19 -15.54 -2.81
C GLN A 187 -8.52 -16.76 -1.96
N HIS A 188 -8.35 -17.95 -2.53
CA HIS A 188 -8.55 -19.21 -1.84
C HIS A 188 -7.19 -19.85 -1.50
N TYR A 189 -6.94 -19.99 -0.20
CA TYR A 189 -5.81 -20.68 0.41
C TYR A 189 -6.25 -22.10 0.75
N ARG A 190 -5.77 -23.08 -0.01
CA ARG A 190 -6.19 -24.50 0.06
C ARG A 190 -5.62 -25.24 1.26
N ASP A 191 -4.58 -24.70 1.88
CA ASP A 191 -3.97 -25.24 3.09
C ASP A 191 -3.03 -24.21 3.76
N GLY A 192 -2.24 -24.70 4.72
CA GLY A 192 -1.21 -23.92 5.39
C GLY A 192 0.01 -23.56 4.53
N HIS A 193 0.23 -24.20 3.38
CA HIS A 193 1.34 -23.90 2.47
C HIS A 193 1.02 -22.72 1.54
N ASP A 194 -0.23 -22.61 1.11
CA ASP A 194 -0.71 -21.45 0.36
C ASP A 194 -0.47 -20.16 1.17
N HIS A 195 0.10 -19.13 0.52
CA HIS A 195 0.60 -17.94 1.21
C HIS A 195 0.65 -16.72 0.29
N ILE A 196 0.84 -15.53 0.87
CA ILE A 196 1.19 -14.29 0.16
C ILE A 196 2.35 -13.61 0.89
N GLY A 197 3.43 -13.34 0.16
CA GLY A 197 4.66 -12.75 0.71
C GLY A 197 4.48 -11.31 1.20
N GLU A 198 5.53 -10.75 1.80
CA GLU A 198 5.51 -9.36 2.30
C GLU A 198 5.32 -8.37 1.15
N HIS A 199 4.22 -7.61 1.18
CA HIS A 199 3.87 -6.59 0.19
C HIS A 199 3.07 -5.45 0.83
N ALA A 200 2.95 -4.34 0.11
CA ALA A 200 1.94 -3.33 0.34
C ALA A 200 1.01 -3.26 -0.88
N ASP A 201 -0.27 -3.03 -0.64
CA ASP A 201 -1.26 -2.87 -1.69
C ASP A 201 -0.94 -1.59 -2.48
N LYS A 202 -1.14 -1.63 -3.80
CA LYS A 202 -0.77 -0.50 -4.68
C LYS A 202 -1.85 0.57 -4.62
N THR A 203 -1.48 1.75 -4.15
CA THR A 203 -2.44 2.84 -3.95
C THR A 203 -2.71 3.66 -5.20
N LEU A 204 -2.03 3.37 -6.32
CA LEU A 204 -2.21 4.07 -7.60
C LEU A 204 -3.69 4.15 -8.01
N ASP A 205 -4.38 3.00 -7.95
CA ASP A 205 -5.75 2.86 -8.43
C ASP A 205 -6.81 2.84 -7.32
N VAL A 206 -6.39 2.85 -6.05
CA VAL A 206 -7.30 2.88 -4.90
C VAL A 206 -7.64 4.32 -4.56
N ALA A 207 -8.94 4.63 -4.46
CA ALA A 207 -9.43 5.98 -4.18
C ALA A 207 -8.79 6.52 -2.90
N ARG A 208 -8.07 7.64 -3.00
CA ARG A 208 -7.57 8.38 -1.82
C ARG A 208 -8.70 8.58 -0.82
N GLY A 209 -8.44 8.35 0.45
CA GLY A 209 -9.47 8.43 1.49
C GLY A 209 -10.20 7.13 1.81
N SER A 210 -10.08 6.08 0.99
CA SER A 210 -10.80 4.82 1.20
C SER A 210 -9.99 3.78 1.96
N PHE A 211 -10.64 2.87 2.67
CA PHE A 211 -9.94 1.75 3.31
C PHE A 211 -9.79 0.56 2.35
N ILE A 212 -8.77 -0.28 2.60
CA ILE A 212 -8.64 -1.59 1.98
C ILE A 212 -9.19 -2.61 2.96
N ILE A 213 -10.22 -3.36 2.56
CA ILE A 213 -10.97 -4.22 3.48
C ILE A 213 -10.70 -5.68 3.16
N ASN A 214 -10.16 -6.43 4.12
CA ASN A 214 -9.93 -7.87 3.98
C ASN A 214 -10.91 -8.65 4.85
N VAL A 215 -11.87 -9.32 4.22
CA VAL A 215 -12.79 -10.25 4.88
C VAL A 215 -12.18 -11.65 4.87
N SER A 216 -12.25 -12.34 6.01
CA SER A 216 -11.78 -13.71 6.19
C SER A 216 -12.93 -14.66 6.46
N VAL A 217 -13.07 -15.67 5.61
CA VAL A 217 -14.03 -16.78 5.78
C VAL A 217 -13.25 -18.08 5.70
N GLY A 218 -13.44 -18.98 6.66
CA GLY A 218 -12.76 -20.28 6.70
C GLY A 218 -11.79 -20.41 7.87
N ALA A 219 -10.75 -21.23 7.70
CA ALA A 219 -9.69 -21.43 8.68
C ALA A 219 -9.02 -20.12 9.09
N ALA A 220 -8.71 -19.99 10.39
CA ALA A 220 -7.97 -18.84 10.91
C ALA A 220 -6.53 -18.81 10.33
N ARG A 221 -6.06 -17.61 9.99
CA ARG A 221 -4.67 -17.38 9.57
C ARG A 221 -4.11 -16.13 10.24
N THR A 222 -2.78 -16.05 10.34
CA THR A 222 -2.10 -14.88 10.90
C THR A 222 -1.69 -13.91 9.80
N LEU A 223 -2.21 -12.69 9.88
CA LEU A 223 -1.70 -11.52 9.17
C LEU A 223 -0.46 -10.98 9.88
N VAL A 224 0.62 -10.81 9.14
CA VAL A 224 1.87 -10.24 9.66
C VAL A 224 2.04 -8.85 9.08
N LEU A 225 1.88 -7.81 9.91
CA LEU A 225 2.28 -6.44 9.57
C LEU A 225 3.75 -6.26 9.94
N ARG A 226 4.54 -5.68 9.05
CA ARG A 226 5.97 -5.41 9.28
C ARG A 226 6.33 -4.03 8.76
N GLY A 227 6.91 -3.19 9.61
CA GLY A 227 7.34 -1.84 9.24
C GLY A 227 8.28 -1.83 8.03
N LYS A 228 8.21 -0.78 7.21
CA LYS A 228 9.12 -0.52 6.09
C LYS A 228 10.37 0.21 6.58
N LYS A 229 11.41 0.21 5.74
CA LYS A 229 12.63 0.95 6.03
C LYS A 229 12.45 2.43 5.68
N PHE A 230 13.11 3.29 6.44
CA PHE A 230 13.31 4.69 6.11
C PHE A 230 14.77 4.86 5.71
N ASN A 231 15.01 5.34 4.48
CA ASN A 231 16.36 5.51 3.94
C ASN A 231 16.72 7.01 3.76
N GLY A 232 16.00 7.92 4.41
CA GLY A 232 16.25 9.37 4.34
C GLY A 232 17.34 9.86 5.32
N PRO A 233 17.85 11.09 5.16
CA PRO A 233 18.82 11.71 6.07
C PRO A 233 18.39 11.68 7.55
N LEU A 234 17.07 11.77 7.80
CA LEU A 234 16.45 11.66 9.12
C LEU A 234 16.74 10.33 9.84
N ALA A 235 16.96 9.24 9.11
CA ALA A 235 17.34 7.95 9.70
C ALA A 235 18.80 7.90 10.19
N ARG A 236 19.65 8.85 9.73
CA ARG A 236 21.07 8.94 10.10
C ARG A 236 21.32 9.88 11.27
N GLU A 237 20.50 10.92 11.42
CA GLU A 237 20.68 11.95 12.45
C GLU A 237 19.89 11.67 13.74
N ALA A 238 18.95 10.70 13.72
CA ALA A 238 18.20 10.26 14.89
C ALA A 238 17.97 8.75 14.86
N PRO A 239 18.86 7.91 15.42
CA PRO A 239 18.63 6.46 15.55
C PRO A 239 17.38 6.10 16.38
N ASN A 240 16.81 7.08 17.10
CA ASN A 240 15.58 6.99 17.88
C ASN A 240 14.38 7.68 17.22
N PHE A 241 14.36 7.90 15.90
CA PHE A 241 13.26 8.56 15.19
C PHE A 241 11.95 7.75 15.32
N ARG A 242 11.20 8.06 16.36
CA ARG A 242 9.81 7.65 16.62
C ARG A 242 8.91 8.57 15.80
N VAL A 243 8.64 8.22 14.55
CA VAL A 243 7.53 8.86 13.83
C VAL A 243 6.46 7.84 13.54
N SER A 244 5.50 7.77 14.45
CA SER A 244 4.10 7.69 14.07
C SER A 244 3.44 8.92 14.67
N ALA A 245 2.53 9.55 13.92
CA ALA A 245 1.68 10.61 14.46
C ALA A 245 0.91 10.16 15.72
N ASN A 246 0.77 8.85 15.94
CA ASN A 246 -0.08 8.24 16.96
C ASN A 246 0.64 7.19 17.85
N ASN A 247 1.90 7.43 18.26
CA ASN A 247 2.62 6.63 19.27
C ASN A 247 2.98 5.15 18.94
N SER A 248 2.75 4.63 17.72
CA SER A 248 3.24 3.29 17.33
C SER A 248 4.69 3.36 16.79
N PRO A 249 5.68 2.68 17.41
CA PRO A 249 7.06 2.75 16.94
C PRO A 249 7.23 1.96 15.64
N LEU A 250 7.69 2.60 14.55
CA LEU A 250 8.05 1.92 13.29
C LEU A 250 9.28 1.01 13.42
N PHE A 251 10.11 1.28 14.43
CA PHE A 251 11.29 0.50 14.79
C PHE A 251 11.33 0.26 16.30
N THR A 252 11.66 -0.96 16.71
CA THR A 252 11.91 -1.33 18.11
C THR A 252 13.38 -1.69 18.26
N ALA A 253 14.14 -0.88 19.03
CA ALA A 253 15.52 -1.06 19.50
C ALA A 253 16.65 -1.37 18.47
N ASP A 254 16.36 -1.99 17.33
CA ASP A 254 17.19 -2.16 16.11
C ASP A 254 16.43 -2.91 14.97
N ARG A 255 15.12 -3.16 15.12
CA ARG A 255 14.33 -4.03 14.23
C ARG A 255 13.07 -3.34 13.73
N ARG A 256 12.63 -3.70 12.52
CA ARG A 256 11.35 -3.26 11.95
C ARG A 256 10.22 -3.78 12.84
N ALA A 257 9.35 -2.89 13.32
CA ALA A 257 8.22 -3.27 14.15
C ALA A 257 7.36 -4.31 13.43
N THR A 258 6.91 -5.33 14.16
CA THR A 258 6.14 -6.44 13.60
C THR A 258 4.92 -6.72 14.46
N GLN A 259 3.75 -6.78 13.86
CA GLN A 259 2.52 -7.25 14.51
C GLN A 259 2.01 -8.50 13.83
N ARG A 260 1.49 -9.44 14.62
CA ARG A 260 0.87 -10.69 14.18
C ARG A 260 -0.58 -10.67 14.64
N VAL A 261 -1.50 -10.54 13.69
CA VAL A 261 -2.92 -10.40 13.95
C VAL A 261 -3.63 -11.67 13.46
N CYS A 262 -4.33 -12.35 14.36
CA CYS A 262 -5.18 -13.47 13.98
C CYS A 262 -6.39 -12.96 13.19
N LEU A 263 -6.65 -13.60 12.04
CA LEU A 263 -7.82 -13.38 11.22
C LEU A 263 -8.72 -14.63 11.29
N PRO A 264 -9.63 -14.72 12.29
CA PRO A 264 -10.53 -15.85 12.42
C PRO A 264 -11.63 -15.85 11.33
N HIS A 265 -12.41 -16.92 11.26
CA HIS A 265 -13.62 -16.97 10.46
C HIS A 265 -14.53 -15.78 10.80
N ASN A 266 -15.17 -15.19 9.78
CA ASN A 266 -16.08 -14.05 9.93
C ASN A 266 -15.39 -12.82 10.58
N SER A 267 -14.20 -12.48 10.10
CA SER A 267 -13.48 -11.27 10.52
C SER A 267 -13.22 -10.33 9.35
N VAL A 268 -13.13 -9.04 9.66
CA VAL A 268 -12.85 -7.96 8.72
C VAL A 268 -11.65 -7.18 9.23
N PHE A 269 -10.53 -7.28 8.51
CA PHE A 269 -9.37 -6.44 8.75
C PHE A 269 -9.44 -5.20 7.86
N ILE A 270 -9.44 -4.04 8.49
CA ILE A 270 -9.55 -2.71 7.87
C ILE A 270 -8.14 -2.14 7.83
N LEU A 271 -7.54 -2.12 6.64
CA LEU A 271 -6.19 -1.58 6.43
C LEU A 271 -6.28 -0.09 6.08
N GLY A 272 -5.72 0.74 6.96
CA GLY A 272 -5.61 2.19 6.75
C GLY A 272 -4.45 2.59 5.83
N TRP A 273 -4.51 3.83 5.31
CA TRP A 273 -3.54 4.40 4.38
C TRP A 273 -2.14 4.52 5.00
N GLU A 274 -2.06 5.03 6.23
CA GLU A 274 -0.78 5.20 6.91
C GLU A 274 -0.18 3.83 7.23
N THR A 275 -0.99 2.86 7.65
CA THR A 275 -0.49 1.49 7.79
C THR A 275 -0.01 0.91 6.45
N ASN A 276 -0.75 1.03 5.35
CA ASN A 276 -0.30 0.50 4.05
C ASN A 276 0.97 1.21 3.51
N LYS A 277 1.12 2.51 3.82
CA LYS A 277 2.32 3.29 3.49
C LYS A 277 3.51 2.86 4.33
N LEU A 278 3.33 2.66 5.63
CA LEU A 278 4.42 2.46 6.59
C LEU A 278 4.76 1.00 6.88
N TYR A 279 3.85 0.07 6.59
CA TYR A 279 3.98 -1.36 6.81
C TYR A 279 3.79 -2.14 5.51
N THR A 280 4.42 -3.31 5.45
CA THR A 280 4.06 -4.40 4.54
C THR A 280 3.23 -5.42 5.30
N HIS A 281 2.35 -6.15 4.62
CA HIS A 281 1.58 -7.26 5.14
C HIS A 281 1.86 -8.59 4.42
N ALA A 282 1.64 -9.70 5.13
CA ALA A 282 1.79 -11.05 4.59
C ALA A 282 0.86 -12.05 5.31
N ILE A 283 0.46 -13.10 4.61
CA ILE A 283 -0.02 -14.35 5.20
C ILE A 283 1.06 -15.38 4.92
N LYS A 284 1.82 -15.78 5.96
CA LYS A 284 2.97 -16.69 5.79
C LYS A 284 2.53 -18.15 5.70
N PRO A 285 3.35 -19.04 5.11
CA PRO A 285 3.12 -20.47 5.22
C PRO A 285 3.16 -20.91 6.69
N ASP A 286 2.20 -21.72 7.10
CA ASP A 286 2.17 -22.39 8.39
C ASP A 286 2.52 -23.86 8.22
N LYS A 287 3.79 -24.17 8.52
CA LYS A 287 4.41 -25.49 8.38
C LYS A 287 4.24 -26.38 9.61
N ARG A 288 3.52 -25.94 10.65
CA ARG A 288 3.25 -26.77 11.83
C ARG A 288 2.43 -27.99 11.43
N SER A 289 2.64 -29.11 12.11
CA SER A 289 1.78 -30.30 11.97
C SER A 289 0.34 -29.97 12.37
N ARG A 290 -0.63 -30.71 11.82
CA ARG A 290 -2.05 -30.46 12.07
C ARG A 290 -2.41 -30.56 13.56
N ASP A 291 -1.71 -31.38 14.34
CA ASP A 291 -1.96 -31.56 15.77
C ASP A 291 -1.60 -30.33 16.62
N LEU A 292 -0.66 -29.49 16.14
CA LEU A 292 -0.26 -28.25 16.79
C LEU A 292 -1.15 -27.05 16.43
N LYS A 293 -2.14 -27.26 15.55
CA LYS A 293 -3.06 -26.21 15.09
C LYS A 293 -4.29 -26.12 15.97
N THR A 294 -4.77 -24.91 16.20
CA THR A 294 -6.01 -24.66 16.98
C THR A 294 -7.24 -25.18 16.22
N PRO A 295 -8.40 -25.33 16.88
CA PRO A 295 -9.65 -25.65 16.19
C PRO A 295 -10.00 -24.66 15.08
N ALA A 296 -9.80 -23.35 15.29
CA ALA A 296 -10.08 -22.34 14.28
C ALA A 296 -9.13 -22.44 13.07
N GLU A 297 -7.86 -22.80 13.27
CA GLU A 297 -6.90 -23.06 12.20
C GLU A 297 -7.19 -24.37 11.42
N LYS A 298 -7.95 -25.29 12.02
CA LYS A 298 -8.35 -26.57 11.40
C LYS A 298 -9.74 -26.54 10.76
N ALA A 299 -10.51 -25.48 11.00
CA ALA A 299 -11.86 -25.30 10.47
C ALA A 299 -11.86 -25.36 8.93
N PHE A 300 -12.96 -25.79 8.31
CA PHE A 300 -13.09 -25.87 6.85
C PHE A 300 -11.93 -26.66 6.20
N GLY A 301 -11.53 -27.77 6.81
CA GLY A 301 -10.38 -28.56 6.33
C GLY A 301 -8.99 -27.92 6.55
N GLY A 302 -8.92 -26.67 7.02
CA GLY A 302 -7.72 -25.84 7.02
C GLY A 302 -7.66 -24.86 5.84
N GLU A 303 -8.73 -24.78 5.05
CA GLU A 303 -8.88 -23.90 3.90
C GLU A 303 -9.43 -22.53 4.32
N ARG A 304 -9.01 -21.46 3.63
CA ARG A 304 -9.45 -20.09 3.90
C ARG A 304 -9.70 -19.33 2.61
N ILE A 305 -10.80 -18.58 2.56
CA ILE A 305 -11.08 -17.60 1.52
C ILE A 305 -10.92 -16.19 2.08
N SER A 306 -10.20 -15.35 1.35
CA SER A 306 -10.12 -13.90 1.57
C SER A 306 -10.85 -13.13 0.50
N LEU A 307 -11.58 -12.10 0.89
CA LEU A 307 -12.10 -11.09 -0.03
C LEU A 307 -11.44 -9.77 0.31
N THR A 308 -10.60 -9.26 -0.58
CA THR A 308 -10.03 -7.91 -0.44
C THR A 308 -10.83 -6.93 -1.27
N PHE A 309 -11.75 -6.21 -0.64
CA PHE A 309 -12.54 -5.15 -1.24
C PHE A 309 -11.76 -3.83 -1.29
N ARG A 310 -11.95 -3.09 -2.39
CA ARG A 310 -11.34 -1.79 -2.63
C ARG A 310 -12.35 -0.85 -3.28
N SER A 311 -12.25 0.44 -2.95
CA SER A 311 -12.86 1.52 -3.74
C SER A 311 -11.87 1.93 -4.83
N VAL A 312 -11.98 1.37 -6.02
CA VAL A 312 -11.09 1.67 -7.14
C VAL A 312 -11.53 2.96 -7.84
N ALA A 313 -10.58 3.86 -8.08
CA ALA A 313 -10.77 5.17 -8.71
C ALA A 313 -10.14 5.27 -10.12
N THR A 314 -9.62 4.17 -10.66
CA THR A 314 -9.17 4.06 -12.05
C THR A 314 -10.07 3.11 -12.82
N PHE A 315 -10.48 3.51 -14.02
CA PHE A 315 -11.45 2.78 -14.82
C PHE A 315 -10.93 2.51 -16.22
N ARG A 316 -11.24 1.32 -16.74
CA ARG A 316 -11.00 0.94 -18.12
C ARG A 316 -12.32 0.91 -18.88
N ARG A 317 -12.43 1.68 -19.96
CA ARG A 317 -13.59 1.63 -20.85
C ARG A 317 -13.56 0.34 -21.67
N ARG A 318 -14.63 -0.46 -21.64
CA ARG A 318 -14.67 -1.77 -22.32
C ARG A 318 -14.65 -1.68 -23.85
N ARG A 319 -15.12 -0.55 -24.41
CA ARG A 319 -15.24 -0.37 -25.86
C ARG A 319 -13.89 -0.26 -26.55
N ASP A 320 -12.96 0.48 -25.97
CA ASP A 320 -11.70 0.90 -26.61
C ASP A 320 -10.47 0.74 -25.71
N GLY A 321 -10.64 0.28 -24.46
CA GLY A 321 -9.55 0.08 -23.52
C GLY A 321 -9.02 1.34 -22.86
N THR A 322 -9.59 2.52 -23.16
CA THR A 322 -9.11 3.80 -22.62
C THR A 322 -9.17 3.81 -21.10
N LEU A 323 -8.09 4.26 -20.47
CA LEU A 323 -8.01 4.45 -19.02
C LEU A 323 -8.36 5.88 -18.64
N TYR A 324 -9.11 6.03 -17.56
CA TYR A 324 -9.34 7.33 -16.93
C TYR A 324 -9.51 7.21 -15.41
N GLY A 325 -9.36 8.32 -14.70
CA GLY A 325 -9.47 8.39 -13.24
C GLY A 325 -8.13 8.58 -12.55
N GLN A 326 -8.09 8.33 -11.24
CA GLN A 326 -6.98 8.74 -10.36
C GLN A 326 -5.61 8.26 -10.84
N GLY A 327 -5.49 6.97 -11.17
CA GLY A 327 -4.25 6.35 -11.58
C GLY A 327 -3.95 6.45 -13.07
N ALA A 328 -4.87 6.97 -13.90
CA ALA A 328 -4.66 7.16 -15.32
C ALA A 328 -4.03 8.53 -15.62
N LYS A 329 -3.47 8.72 -16.83
CA LYS A 329 -3.05 10.06 -17.28
C LYS A 329 -4.25 10.97 -17.51
N ASP A 330 -5.30 10.43 -18.13
CA ASP A 330 -6.59 11.11 -18.20
C ASP A 330 -7.28 11.00 -16.84
N LYS A 331 -7.38 12.12 -16.11
CA LYS A 331 -8.03 12.11 -14.80
C LYS A 331 -9.56 11.95 -14.89
N GLY A 332 -10.15 12.10 -16.08
CA GLY A 332 -11.60 12.00 -16.30
C GLY A 332 -12.41 12.96 -15.41
N PHE A 333 -13.75 12.94 -15.51
CA PHE A 333 -14.59 13.67 -14.54
C PHE A 333 -14.43 13.07 -13.14
N PRO A 334 -14.42 13.89 -12.07
CA PRO A 334 -14.05 13.45 -10.73
C PRO A 334 -15.01 12.35 -10.24
N PHE A 335 -14.48 11.15 -9.99
CA PHE A 335 -15.11 10.23 -9.05
C PHE A 335 -14.85 10.81 -7.66
N VAL A 336 -15.86 11.49 -7.10
CA VAL A 336 -15.85 11.89 -5.69
C VAL A 336 -16.42 10.70 -4.90
N PRO A 337 -15.59 9.86 -4.24
CA PRO A 337 -16.13 9.01 -3.19
C PRO A 337 -16.77 9.95 -2.16
N LYS A 338 -18.00 9.65 -1.70
CA LYS A 338 -18.55 10.40 -0.56
C LYS A 338 -17.55 10.26 0.59
N PRO A 339 -16.94 11.35 1.08
CA PRO A 339 -16.06 11.26 2.23
C PRO A 339 -16.87 10.70 3.40
N GLY A 340 -16.29 9.74 4.14
CA GLY A 340 -16.69 9.56 5.54
C GLY A 340 -16.52 10.91 6.23
N VAL A 341 -17.58 11.37 6.88
CA VAL A 341 -17.75 12.76 7.34
C VAL A 341 -16.56 13.25 8.14
N LEU A 342 -15.92 14.32 7.66
CA LEU A 342 -15.20 15.30 8.47
C LEU A 342 -15.55 16.69 7.93
N ASP A 343 -16.50 17.35 8.58
CA ASP A 343 -16.88 18.74 8.28
C ASP A 343 -15.74 19.70 8.63
N GLY A 344 -15.50 20.69 7.75
CA GLY A 344 -14.60 21.81 8.07
C GLY A 344 -14.12 22.67 6.89
N ALA A 345 -15.04 23.42 6.28
CA ALA A 345 -14.89 24.72 5.60
C ALA A 345 -13.55 25.15 4.94
N GLY A 346 -13.62 25.60 3.66
CA GLY A 346 -12.67 26.60 3.16
C GLY A 346 -12.49 26.73 1.65
N SER A 347 -13.33 27.57 1.03
CA SER A 347 -13.10 28.40 -0.17
C SER A 347 -12.57 27.78 -1.48
N GLU A 348 -13.43 27.84 -2.49
CA GLU A 348 -13.07 27.88 -3.90
C GLU A 348 -12.09 29.04 -4.20
N SER A 349 -11.01 28.76 -4.93
CA SER A 349 -10.29 29.79 -5.67
C SER A 349 -9.83 29.25 -7.02
N SER A 350 -10.36 29.88 -8.06
CA SER A 350 -10.04 29.68 -9.46
C SER A 350 -8.66 30.27 -9.80
N PHE A 351 -7.75 29.46 -10.33
CA PHE A 351 -6.55 29.90 -11.06
C PHE A 351 -6.30 28.81 -12.13
N GLY A 352 -6.25 29.10 -13.42
CA GLY A 352 -5.40 30.10 -14.08
C GLY A 352 -4.38 29.32 -14.92
N SER A 353 -4.75 29.00 -16.16
CA SER A 353 -3.94 28.23 -17.11
C SER A 353 -2.61 28.90 -17.42
N GLY A 354 -1.50 28.22 -17.10
CA GLY A 354 -0.15 28.59 -17.50
C GLY A 354 0.64 27.36 -17.94
N LEU A 355 0.89 27.22 -19.24
CA LEU A 355 1.84 26.24 -19.80
C LEU A 355 3.26 26.61 -19.38
N GLY A 356 3.97 25.68 -18.75
CA GLY A 356 5.40 25.75 -18.50
C GLY A 356 6.00 24.35 -18.52
N THR A 357 6.75 24.03 -19.58
CA THR A 357 7.58 22.81 -19.70
C THR A 357 8.75 22.85 -18.73
N PRO A 358 9.01 21.83 -17.88
CA PRO A 358 10.23 21.79 -17.08
C PRO A 358 11.32 20.95 -17.78
N GLY A 359 12.49 21.58 -17.94
CA GLY A 359 13.72 20.95 -18.40
C GLY A 359 14.28 19.96 -17.37
N ARG A 360 14.75 18.82 -17.87
CA ARG A 360 15.43 17.78 -17.09
C ARG A 360 16.85 18.23 -16.71
N ASN A 361 17.17 18.22 -15.42
CA ASN A 361 18.54 18.09 -14.94
C ASN A 361 18.56 17.08 -13.77
N SER A 362 19.23 15.95 -14.00
CA SER A 362 19.44 14.89 -12.99
C SER A 362 20.91 14.92 -12.52
N PRO A 363 21.22 14.94 -11.21
CA PRO A 363 22.55 14.61 -10.73
C PRO A 363 22.66 13.10 -10.48
N GLY A 364 23.77 12.52 -10.93
CA GLY A 364 24.03 11.09 -10.89
C GLY A 364 24.43 10.57 -9.51
N LEU A 365 24.03 9.34 -9.21
CA LEU A 365 24.59 8.48 -8.17
C LEU A 365 24.57 7.04 -8.69
N GLY A 366 25.77 6.47 -8.86
CA GLY A 366 25.97 5.15 -9.42
C GLY A 366 25.69 4.02 -8.44
N GLN A 367 24.96 3.01 -8.92
CA GLN A 367 25.12 1.60 -8.53
C GLN A 367 24.81 0.74 -9.77
N SER A 368 25.61 -0.30 -9.98
CA SER A 368 25.65 -1.12 -11.20
C SER A 368 24.34 -1.88 -11.44
N TRP A 369 23.69 -1.57 -12.55
CA TRP A 369 22.67 -2.41 -13.18
C TRP A 369 23.10 -2.70 -14.61
N VAL A 370 22.73 -3.87 -15.13
CA VAL A 370 23.00 -4.28 -16.50
C VAL A 370 22.45 -3.19 -17.43
N HIS A 371 23.33 -2.44 -18.10
CA HIS A 371 22.97 -1.37 -19.02
C HIS A 371 22.23 -1.98 -20.22
N LEU A 372 20.91 -1.89 -20.24
CA LEU A 372 20.16 -1.88 -21.48
C LEU A 372 20.17 -0.43 -21.98
N SER A 373 20.68 -0.22 -23.19
CA SER A 373 20.76 1.08 -23.84
C SER A 373 19.36 1.69 -23.99
N PRO A 374 19.10 2.93 -23.55
CA PRO A 374 17.77 3.57 -23.61
C PRO A 374 17.20 3.80 -25.02
N SER A 375 17.89 3.38 -26.08
CA SER A 375 17.60 3.76 -27.47
C SER A 375 16.68 2.78 -28.22
N SER A 376 16.07 1.81 -27.54
CA SER A 376 15.26 0.76 -28.19
C SER A 376 13.94 0.41 -27.49
N LEU A 377 13.51 1.17 -26.48
CA LEU A 377 12.21 0.93 -25.83
C LEU A 377 11.15 1.82 -26.47
N ASP A 378 9.96 1.28 -26.75
CA ASP A 378 8.83 2.11 -27.11
C ASP A 378 8.26 2.86 -25.89
N ASP A 379 7.42 3.89 -26.14
CA ASP A 379 6.88 4.73 -25.08
C ASP A 379 6.02 3.94 -24.06
N GLU A 380 5.44 2.80 -24.46
CA GLU A 380 4.62 1.95 -23.60
C GLU A 380 5.48 1.11 -22.65
N GLU A 381 6.59 0.55 -23.15
CA GLU A 381 7.59 -0.17 -22.36
C GLU A 381 8.25 0.73 -21.31
N ALA A 382 8.59 1.97 -21.70
CA ALA A 382 9.16 2.95 -20.79
C ALA A 382 8.17 3.31 -19.66
N GLU A 383 6.89 3.53 -20.00
CA GLU A 383 5.85 3.79 -19.01
C GLU A 383 5.61 2.58 -18.08
N ALA A 384 5.65 1.35 -18.62
CA ALA A 384 5.53 0.13 -17.84
C ALA A 384 6.66 0.00 -16.80
N LEU A 385 7.89 0.33 -17.19
CA LEU A 385 9.06 0.33 -16.30
C LEU A 385 8.95 1.40 -15.21
N ASP A 386 8.52 2.61 -15.55
CA ASP A 386 8.30 3.69 -14.59
C ASP A 386 7.23 3.29 -13.56
N MET A 387 6.13 2.66 -14.00
CA MET A 387 5.10 2.14 -13.11
C MET A 387 5.64 1.04 -12.18
N LEU A 388 6.42 0.09 -12.69
CA LEU A 388 7.07 -0.95 -11.88
C LEU A 388 8.04 -0.36 -10.85
N GLN A 389 8.79 0.67 -11.26
CA GLN A 389 9.68 1.38 -10.36
C GLN A 389 8.88 2.05 -9.23
N ALA A 390 7.81 2.76 -9.56
CA ALA A 390 6.93 3.38 -8.57
C ALA A 390 6.32 2.34 -7.60
N PHE A 391 5.84 1.21 -8.12
CA PHE A 391 5.34 0.08 -7.31
C PHE A 391 6.41 -0.47 -6.37
N SER A 392 7.65 -0.56 -6.84
CA SER A 392 8.80 -1.05 -6.07
C SER A 392 9.24 -0.07 -4.98
N VAL A 393 9.14 1.24 -5.25
CA VAL A 393 9.39 2.31 -4.25
C VAL A 393 8.32 2.24 -3.16
N GLU A 394 7.03 2.23 -3.50
CA GLU A 394 5.92 2.13 -2.55
C GLU A 394 6.04 0.90 -1.63
N ASN A 395 6.52 -0.22 -2.17
CA ASN A 395 6.67 -1.46 -1.40
C ASN A 395 7.78 -1.39 -0.34
N ARG A 396 8.86 -0.63 -0.63
CA ARG A 396 10.11 -0.70 0.15
C ARG A 396 10.30 0.48 1.11
N ARG A 397 9.65 1.60 0.84
CA ARG A 397 9.94 2.90 1.46
C ARG A 397 8.75 3.43 2.25
N GLY A 398 8.98 3.75 3.53
CA GLY A 398 7.98 4.45 4.35
C GLY A 398 7.83 5.94 4.02
N ASP A 399 8.83 6.53 3.36
CA ASP A 399 8.84 7.91 2.87
C ASP A 399 8.28 8.04 1.43
N PHE A 400 7.34 7.18 1.06
CA PHE A 400 6.72 7.19 -0.27
C PHE A 400 5.90 8.48 -0.47
N ALA A 401 6.28 9.28 -1.46
CA ALA A 401 5.58 10.49 -1.88
C ALA A 401 4.63 10.17 -3.03
N TRP A 402 3.33 10.06 -2.76
CA TRP A 402 2.34 9.61 -3.73
C TRP A 402 2.32 10.49 -4.98
N ASP A 403 2.19 11.81 -4.85
CA ASP A 403 2.07 12.72 -6.00
C ASP A 403 3.28 12.71 -6.92
N LYS A 404 4.48 12.57 -6.34
CA LYS A 404 5.72 12.45 -7.11
C LYS A 404 5.77 11.17 -7.96
N ASN A 405 5.25 10.06 -7.45
CA ASN A 405 5.38 8.75 -8.09
C ASN A 405 4.17 8.38 -8.95
N TYR A 406 2.96 8.79 -8.54
CA TYR A 406 1.68 8.40 -9.14
C TYR A 406 0.86 9.59 -9.65
N GLY A 407 1.18 10.83 -9.28
CA GLY A 407 0.39 12.01 -9.64
C GLY A 407 0.20 12.18 -11.15
N GLY A 408 1.25 11.90 -11.94
CA GLY A 408 1.18 11.92 -13.40
C GLY A 408 0.27 10.84 -14.02
N GLY A 409 0.01 9.74 -13.30
CA GLY A 409 -0.74 8.59 -13.78
C GLY A 409 -0.01 7.78 -14.87
N PHE A 410 -0.61 6.64 -15.23
CA PHE A 410 -0.08 5.71 -16.22
C PHE A 410 -1.21 5.20 -17.12
N ASN A 411 -0.96 5.02 -18.42
CA ASN A 411 -1.91 4.40 -19.34
C ASN A 411 -1.63 2.91 -19.59
N THR A 412 -0.43 2.43 -19.23
CA THR A 412 -0.11 1.00 -19.24
C THR A 412 -1.02 0.18 -18.31
N VAL A 413 -1.46 -0.98 -18.80
CA VAL A 413 -2.30 -1.95 -18.08
C VAL A 413 -1.58 -3.26 -17.75
N ASN A 414 -0.59 -3.68 -18.56
CA ASN A 414 0.07 -4.98 -18.47
C ASN A 414 1.59 -4.86 -18.45
N PHE A 415 2.25 -5.85 -17.86
CA PHE A 415 3.71 -5.91 -17.75
C PHE A 415 4.36 -6.95 -18.68
N ARG A 416 3.55 -7.60 -19.55
CA ARG A 416 4.03 -8.62 -20.51
C ARG A 416 5.16 -8.13 -21.40
N ILE A 417 5.21 -6.83 -21.72
CA ILE A 417 6.15 -6.26 -22.68
C ILE A 417 7.63 -6.43 -22.25
N LEU A 418 7.91 -6.69 -20.96
CA LEU A 418 9.27 -6.95 -20.49
C LEU A 418 9.73 -8.40 -20.60
N ASN A 419 8.88 -9.33 -21.07
CA ASN A 419 9.15 -10.77 -21.06
C ASN A 419 9.14 -11.43 -22.45
N ASP A 420 8.81 -10.73 -23.54
CA ASP A 420 8.87 -11.32 -24.88
C ASP A 420 10.32 -11.40 -25.36
N GLU A 421 10.91 -12.59 -25.30
CA GLU A 421 12.14 -12.89 -26.05
C GLU A 421 11.97 -12.65 -27.57
N GLU A 422 10.72 -12.59 -28.05
CA GLU A 422 10.37 -12.27 -29.43
C GLU A 422 10.70 -10.81 -29.83
N HIS A 423 10.72 -9.85 -28.89
CA HIS A 423 11.13 -8.46 -29.15
C HIS A 423 12.65 -8.32 -29.25
N ARG A 424 13.43 -9.15 -28.53
CA ARG A 424 14.90 -9.19 -28.67
C ARG A 424 15.36 -9.70 -30.05
N GLY A 425 14.49 -10.44 -30.76
CA GLY A 425 14.78 -11.00 -32.08
C GLY A 425 14.58 -10.03 -33.25
N ARG A 426 13.81 -8.95 -33.10
CA ARG A 426 13.52 -8.03 -34.22
C ARG A 426 14.64 -7.04 -34.50
N ASP A 427 15.46 -6.70 -33.51
CA ASP A 427 16.58 -5.76 -33.69
C ASP A 427 17.82 -6.40 -34.32
N LEU A 428 17.99 -7.73 -34.22
CA LEU A 428 19.12 -8.42 -34.85
C LEU A 428 18.94 -8.63 -36.36
N ASN A 429 17.72 -8.50 -36.89
CA ASN A 429 17.44 -8.75 -38.30
C ASN A 429 17.40 -7.47 -39.17
N ARG A 430 17.54 -6.28 -38.57
CA ARG A 430 17.56 -4.99 -39.28
C ARG A 430 18.97 -4.50 -39.66
N SER A 431 20.03 -5.20 -39.22
CA SER A 431 21.44 -4.81 -39.45
C SER A 431 22.17 -5.60 -40.54
N ARG A 432 21.49 -6.46 -41.30
CA ARG A 432 22.08 -7.18 -42.44
C ARG A 432 21.56 -6.67 -43.77
N SER A 433 22.12 -5.55 -44.23
CA SER A 433 22.12 -5.18 -45.64
C SER A 433 23.02 -6.15 -46.44
N PRO A 434 22.57 -6.69 -47.58
CA PRO A 434 23.37 -7.61 -48.38
C PRO A 434 24.44 -6.84 -49.17
N THR A 435 25.71 -7.17 -48.95
CA THR A 435 26.83 -6.70 -49.77
C THR A 435 26.71 -7.33 -51.17
N PRO A 436 26.83 -6.54 -52.27
CA PRO A 436 26.75 -7.10 -53.61
C PRO A 436 28.05 -7.81 -53.96
N SER A 437 27.93 -9.02 -54.48
CA SER A 437 29.06 -9.75 -55.06
C SER A 437 29.59 -9.01 -56.29
N ARG A 438 30.89 -8.82 -56.37
CA ARG A 438 31.60 -8.54 -57.62
C ARG A 438 32.76 -9.52 -57.79
N ARG A 439 32.91 -9.85 -59.07
CA ARG A 439 33.74 -10.88 -59.71
C ARG A 439 35.20 -10.92 -59.30
#